data_AF-A0A6L8DH27-F1
#
_entry.id   AF-A0A6L8DH27-F1
#
_cell.length_a   1.000
_cell.length_b   1.000
_cell.length_c   1.000
_cell.angle_alpha   90.00
_cell.angle_beta   90.00
_cell.angle_gamma   90.00
#
_symmetry.space_group_name_H-M   'P 1'
#
loop_
_entity.id
_entity.type
_entity.pdbx_description
1 polymer ?
#
loop_
_entity_poly.entity_id
_entity_poly.type
_entity_poly.pdbx_seq_one_letter_code
_entity_poly.pdbx_strand_id
1 'polypeptide(L)'
;MTLVACGLLALGVLAYMISPMLDGSVRRPRIARSAGSRRDDLLKKKDFIYSSIRELNIDYNMGKLAAEDHEALRQEYMKEASDVLDELDRTAVSDLPVEEQIEEAVREIRRRSEPGSEETVTVDDDAAGVKEAKDEVDGDEAAVEETAVNAAAEDATAGGAPAEDARPVPSAQVQVCRICRTVNEASARFCIECGVSLKTITCAGCGAENPASARFCAQCGGKLI
;
A
#
# COMPACT_ATOMS: atom_id res chain seq x y z
N MET A 1 41.35 49.04 27.43
CA MET A 1 40.26 48.08 27.75
C MET A 1 39.31 47.89 26.57
N THR A 2 38.71 48.95 26.01
CA THR A 2 37.76 48.85 24.88
C THR A 2 38.37 48.26 23.60
N LEU A 3 39.56 48.70 23.19
CA LEU A 3 40.23 48.16 21.98
C LEU A 3 40.61 46.68 22.12
N VAL A 4 40.99 46.25 23.33
CA VAL A 4 41.31 44.85 23.62
C VAL A 4 40.04 43.99 23.59
N ALA A 5 38.93 44.50 24.13
CA ALA A 5 37.63 43.83 24.06
C ALA A 5 37.14 43.69 22.60
N CYS A 6 37.25 44.74 21.80
CA CYS A 6 36.89 44.68 20.37
C CYS A 6 37.76 43.68 19.60
N GLY A 7 39.06 43.62 19.89
CA GLY A 7 39.98 42.67 19.26
C GLY A 7 39.64 41.20 19.58
N LEU A 8 39.32 40.89 20.84
CA LEU A 8 38.93 39.54 21.25
C LEU A 8 37.60 39.10 20.64
N LEU A 9 36.62 40.02 20.55
CA LEU A 9 35.34 39.73 19.90
C LEU A 9 35.51 39.46 18.41
N ALA A 10 36.33 40.26 17.71
CA ALA A 10 36.61 40.05 16.29
C ALA A 10 37.32 38.69 16.04
N LEU A 11 38.29 38.33 16.89
CA LEU A 11 38.98 37.03 16.82
C LEU A 11 38.03 35.86 17.10
N GLY A 12 37.12 35.99 18.07
CA GLY A 12 36.13 34.97 18.38
C GLY A 12 35.14 34.72 17.24
N VAL A 13 34.63 35.79 16.61
CA VAL A 13 33.75 35.68 15.43
C VAL A 13 34.48 35.07 14.24
N LEU A 14 35.72 35.47 14.01
CA LEU A 14 36.56 34.92 12.95
C LEU A 14 36.83 33.43 13.19
N ALA A 15 37.16 33.03 14.42
CA ALA A 15 37.35 31.64 14.81
C ALA A 15 36.05 30.83 14.66
N TYR A 16 34.88 31.39 15.02
CA TYR A 16 33.58 30.76 14.83
C TYR A 16 33.24 30.53 13.35
N MET A 17 33.57 31.48 12.47
CA MET A 17 33.43 31.35 11.01
C MET A 17 34.41 30.35 10.40
N ILE A 18 35.60 30.20 10.99
CA ILE A 18 36.66 29.28 10.53
C ILE A 18 36.50 27.88 11.12
N SER A 19 35.85 27.73 12.29
CA SER A 19 35.50 26.45 12.92
C SER A 19 34.82 25.47 11.96
N PRO A 20 33.79 25.83 11.16
CA PRO A 20 33.17 24.89 10.21
C PRO A 20 34.08 24.47 9.04
N MET A 21 35.25 25.08 8.89
CA MET A 21 36.26 24.70 7.88
C MET A 21 37.37 23.80 8.46
N LEU A 22 37.69 23.95 9.75
CA LEU A 22 38.67 23.10 10.45
C LEU A 22 38.00 21.86 11.07
N ASP A 23 36.75 21.99 11.51
CA ASP A 23 35.89 20.86 11.81
C ASP A 23 35.41 20.27 10.47
N GLY A 24 36.25 19.45 9.86
CA GLY A 24 35.89 18.52 8.79
C GLY A 24 34.80 17.50 9.18
N SER A 25 34.08 17.75 10.27
CA SER A 25 32.97 16.97 10.82
C SER A 25 31.62 17.64 10.64
N VAL A 26 31.45 18.49 9.62
CA VAL A 26 30.14 18.53 8.95
C VAL A 26 29.97 17.17 8.27
N ARG A 27 29.61 16.15 9.08
CA ARG A 27 28.94 14.93 8.65
C ARG A 27 27.66 15.35 7.95
N ARG A 28 27.78 15.81 6.71
CA ARG A 28 26.64 15.87 5.80
C ARG A 28 26.17 14.43 5.67
N PRO A 29 24.90 14.10 5.95
CA PRO A 29 24.35 12.80 5.62
C PRO A 29 24.20 12.73 4.10
N ARG A 30 25.31 12.66 3.36
CA ARG A 30 25.35 12.50 1.91
C ARG A 30 25.09 11.05 1.51
N ILE A 31 25.37 10.12 2.43
CA ILE A 31 25.27 8.67 2.18
C ILE A 31 23.79 8.21 2.24
N ALA A 32 22.97 8.78 3.13
CA ALA A 32 21.53 8.49 3.18
C ALA A 32 20.77 9.06 1.97
N ARG A 33 21.17 10.24 1.45
CA ARG A 33 20.50 10.86 0.30
C ARG A 33 20.81 10.16 -1.03
N SER A 34 21.99 9.53 -1.18
CA SER A 34 22.32 8.75 -2.38
C SER A 34 21.65 7.38 -2.41
N ALA A 35 21.54 6.70 -1.27
CA ALA A 35 20.84 5.41 -1.18
C ALA A 35 19.34 5.60 -1.44
N GLY A 36 18.71 6.59 -0.79
CA GLY A 36 17.33 6.98 -1.06
C GLY A 36 17.11 7.39 -2.51
N SER A 37 17.98 8.24 -3.08
CA SER A 37 17.87 8.64 -4.49
C SER A 37 17.96 7.47 -5.46
N ARG A 38 18.85 6.49 -5.22
CA ARG A 38 18.97 5.32 -6.10
C ARG A 38 17.72 4.45 -6.03
N ARG A 39 17.20 4.21 -4.81
CA ARG A 39 15.95 3.47 -4.60
C ARG A 39 14.76 4.18 -5.26
N ASP A 40 14.67 5.49 -5.10
CA ASP A 40 13.61 6.31 -5.72
C ASP A 40 13.66 6.23 -7.25
N ASP A 41 14.85 6.27 -7.84
CA ASP A 41 15.01 6.16 -9.29
C ASP A 41 14.62 4.76 -9.81
N LEU A 42 14.93 3.71 -9.04
CA LEU A 42 14.47 2.35 -9.34
C LEU A 42 12.95 2.20 -9.22
N LEU A 43 12.32 2.82 -8.23
CA LEU A 43 10.87 2.83 -8.08
C LEU A 43 10.18 3.52 -9.27
N LYS A 44 10.69 4.67 -9.71
CA LYS A 44 10.20 5.34 -10.92
C LYS A 44 10.35 4.45 -12.16
N LYS A 45 11.49 3.75 -12.29
CA LYS A 45 11.71 2.82 -13.40
C LYS A 45 10.73 1.65 -13.38
N LYS A 46 10.46 1.09 -12.21
CA LYS A 46 9.43 0.04 -12.02
C LYS A 46 8.04 0.53 -12.44
N ASP A 47 7.63 1.72 -11.97
CA ASP A 47 6.34 2.30 -12.33
C ASP A 47 6.23 2.58 -13.84
N PHE A 48 7.32 3.06 -14.46
CA PHE A 48 7.42 3.25 -15.90
C PHE A 48 7.21 1.92 -16.66
N ILE A 49 7.97 0.87 -16.34
CA ILE A 49 7.85 -0.43 -17.04
C ILE A 49 6.42 -0.99 -16.91
N TYR A 50 5.79 -0.85 -15.74
CA TYR A 50 4.42 -1.32 -15.53
C TYR A 50 3.42 -0.54 -16.38
N SER A 51 3.61 0.77 -16.51
CA SER A 51 2.81 1.61 -17.42
C SER A 51 3.00 1.18 -18.88
N SER A 52 4.24 0.87 -19.29
CA SER A 52 4.53 0.39 -20.66
C SER A 52 3.90 -0.96 -20.96
N ILE A 53 3.93 -1.92 -20.02
CA ILE A 53 3.24 -3.21 -20.17
C ILE A 53 1.72 -3.00 -20.30
N ARG A 54 1.16 -2.05 -19.54
CA ARG A 54 -0.27 -1.72 -19.62
C ARG A 54 -0.63 -1.16 -20.99
N GLU A 55 0.11 -0.16 -21.46
CA GLU A 55 -0.08 0.44 -22.80
C GLU A 55 0.08 -0.60 -23.91
N LEU A 56 1.09 -1.46 -23.82
CA LEU A 56 1.30 -2.57 -24.77
C LEU A 56 0.08 -3.49 -24.86
N ASN A 57 -0.51 -3.86 -23.71
CA ASN A 57 -1.73 -4.67 -23.68
C ASN A 57 -2.93 -3.91 -24.26
N ILE A 58 -3.03 -2.60 -24.04
CA ILE A 58 -4.10 -1.77 -24.62
C ILE A 58 -3.98 -1.76 -26.14
N ASP A 59 -2.79 -1.54 -26.70
CA ASP A 59 -2.56 -1.49 -28.14
C ASP A 59 -2.82 -2.85 -28.82
N TYR A 60 -2.46 -3.96 -28.17
CA TYR A 60 -2.82 -5.30 -28.64
C TYR A 60 -4.33 -5.54 -28.62
N ASN A 61 -5.01 -5.18 -27.53
CA ASN A 61 -6.47 -5.31 -27.43
C ASN A 61 -7.21 -4.41 -28.45
N MET A 62 -6.60 -3.30 -28.86
CA MET A 62 -7.09 -2.43 -29.94
C MET A 62 -6.77 -2.96 -31.34
N GLY A 63 -6.03 -4.07 -31.45
CA GLY A 63 -5.63 -4.68 -32.72
C GLY A 63 -4.55 -3.88 -33.46
N LYS A 64 -3.82 -2.98 -32.79
CA LYS A 64 -2.71 -2.22 -33.40
C LYS A 64 -1.44 -3.06 -33.56
N LEU A 65 -1.32 -4.14 -32.78
CA LEU A 65 -0.17 -5.04 -32.73
C LEU A 65 -0.59 -6.47 -33.04
N ALA A 66 0.28 -7.21 -33.73
CA ALA A 66 0.11 -8.64 -33.91
C ALA A 66 0.39 -9.40 -32.60
N ALA A 67 -0.15 -10.61 -32.47
CA ALA A 67 0.04 -11.44 -31.27
C ALA A 67 1.51 -11.79 -31.03
N GLU A 68 2.27 -12.08 -32.10
CA GLU A 68 3.68 -12.44 -32.03
C GLU A 68 4.54 -11.25 -31.54
N ASP A 69 4.29 -10.05 -32.07
CA ASP A 69 4.97 -8.82 -31.65
C ASP A 69 4.64 -8.45 -30.20
N HIS A 70 3.37 -8.61 -29.81
CA HIS A 70 2.93 -8.36 -28.44
C HIS A 70 3.62 -9.30 -27.45
N GLU A 71 3.71 -10.59 -27.78
CA GLU A 71 4.37 -11.58 -26.93
C GLU A 71 5.87 -11.28 -26.80
N ALA A 72 6.55 -10.96 -27.90
CA ALA A 72 7.97 -10.62 -27.88
C ALA A 72 8.27 -9.39 -27.01
N LEU A 73 7.55 -8.28 -27.22
CA LEU A 73 7.72 -7.05 -26.43
C LEU A 73 7.34 -7.26 -24.96
N ARG A 74 6.29 -8.03 -24.70
CA ARG A 74 5.88 -8.36 -23.33
C ARG A 74 6.97 -9.12 -22.60
N GLN A 75 7.61 -10.10 -23.24
CA GLN A 75 8.70 -10.86 -22.64
C GLN A 75 9.88 -9.97 -22.31
N GLU A 76 10.23 -9.02 -23.18
CA GLU A 76 11.29 -8.04 -22.94
C GLU A 76 10.99 -7.16 -21.72
N TYR A 77 9.82 -6.51 -21.69
CA TYR A 77 9.44 -5.68 -20.54
C TYR A 77 9.31 -6.48 -19.25
N MET A 78 8.88 -7.74 -19.32
CA MET A 78 8.76 -8.59 -18.14
C MET A 78 10.12 -8.99 -17.57
N LYS A 79 11.13 -9.18 -18.44
CA LYS A 79 12.52 -9.36 -18.04
C LYS A 79 13.11 -8.07 -17.43
N GLU A 80 12.87 -6.92 -18.05
CA GLU A 80 13.32 -5.65 -17.47
C GLU A 80 12.69 -5.39 -16.10
N ALA A 81 11.41 -5.73 -15.94
CA ALA A 81 10.71 -5.62 -14.67
C ALA A 81 11.35 -6.50 -13.58
N SER A 82 11.70 -7.76 -13.90
CA SER A 82 12.37 -8.63 -12.92
C SER A 82 13.74 -8.08 -12.52
N ASP A 83 14.51 -7.58 -13.47
CA ASP A 83 15.86 -7.03 -13.19
C ASP A 83 15.79 -5.81 -12.26
N VAL A 84 14.79 -4.93 -12.44
CA VAL A 84 14.59 -3.76 -11.58
C VAL A 84 14.13 -4.16 -10.18
N LEU A 85 13.25 -5.16 -10.06
CA LEU A 85 12.80 -5.66 -8.77
C LEU A 85 13.95 -6.31 -7.98
N ASP A 86 14.79 -7.10 -8.65
CA ASP A 86 16.00 -7.67 -8.03
C ASP A 86 16.94 -6.58 -7.51
N GLU A 87 17.09 -5.47 -8.25
CA GLU A 87 17.90 -4.34 -7.80
C GLU A 87 17.27 -3.59 -6.61
N LEU A 88 15.94 -3.48 -6.59
CA LEU A 88 15.19 -2.92 -5.45
C LEU A 88 15.31 -3.77 -4.19
N ASP A 89 15.32 -5.09 -4.33
CA ASP A 89 15.50 -6.01 -3.21
C ASP A 89 16.92 -5.94 -2.67
N ARG A 90 17.94 -5.90 -3.53
CA ARG A 90 19.34 -5.72 -3.11
C ARG A 90 19.56 -4.38 -2.40
N THR A 91 18.92 -3.31 -2.86
CA THR A 91 18.98 -2.01 -2.20
C THR A 91 18.16 -1.97 -0.91
N ALA A 92 17.04 -2.70 -0.82
CA ALA A 92 16.26 -2.85 0.41
C ALA A 92 17.06 -3.55 1.52
N VAL A 93 17.84 -4.59 1.16
CA VAL A 93 18.74 -5.29 2.09
C VAL A 93 19.86 -4.39 2.59
N SER A 94 20.21 -3.33 1.85
CA SER A 94 21.22 -2.35 2.24
C SER A 94 20.69 -1.27 3.20
N ASP A 95 19.37 -1.14 3.36
CA ASP A 95 18.69 -0.15 4.20
C ASP A 95 18.19 -0.73 5.54
N LEU A 96 18.67 -1.90 5.96
CA LEU A 96 18.48 -2.36 7.34
C LEU A 96 19.54 -1.73 8.26
N PRO A 97 19.09 -1.09 9.36
CA PRO A 97 18.29 -1.80 10.33
C PRO A 97 17.01 -1.04 10.73
N VAL A 98 15.94 -1.26 9.98
CA VAL A 98 14.59 -0.90 10.44
C VAL A 98 14.18 -1.84 11.57
N GLU A 99 14.52 -3.14 11.50
CA GLU A 99 14.33 -4.09 12.58
C GLU A 99 15.05 -3.66 13.88
N GLU A 100 16.31 -3.20 13.85
CA GLU A 100 17.01 -2.79 15.08
C GLU A 100 16.42 -1.50 15.67
N GLN A 101 15.99 -0.55 14.81
CA GLN A 101 15.28 0.66 15.27
C GLN A 101 13.90 0.34 15.87
N ILE A 102 13.18 -0.63 15.31
CA ILE A 102 11.92 -1.12 15.87
C ILE A 102 12.18 -1.85 17.20
N GLU A 103 13.18 -2.71 17.27
CA GLU A 103 13.54 -3.44 18.49
C GLU A 103 14.01 -2.51 19.62
N GLU A 104 14.76 -1.47 19.29
CA GLU A 104 15.19 -0.42 20.23
C GLU A 104 13.96 0.38 20.72
N ALA A 105 13.09 0.81 19.81
CA ALA A 105 11.87 1.56 20.15
C ALA A 105 10.89 0.72 21.00
N VAL A 106 10.74 -0.57 20.71
CA VAL A 106 9.92 -1.50 21.51
C VAL A 106 10.54 -1.71 22.90
N ARG A 107 11.88 -1.80 23.01
CA ARG A 107 12.59 -1.84 24.30
C ARG A 107 12.36 -0.58 25.13
N GLU A 108 12.38 0.58 24.50
CA GLU A 108 12.16 1.86 25.18
C GLU A 108 10.72 2.00 25.69
N ILE A 109 9.73 1.60 24.89
CA ILE A 109 8.32 1.55 25.32
C ILE A 109 8.14 0.57 26.47
N ARG A 110 8.74 -0.63 26.40
CA ARG A 110 8.62 -1.64 27.47
C ARG A 110 9.26 -1.18 28.78
N ARG A 111 10.40 -0.48 28.73
CA ARG A 111 11.01 0.18 29.91
C ARG A 111 10.12 1.26 30.49
N ARG A 112 9.42 2.02 29.64
CA ARG A 112 8.44 3.03 30.10
C ARG A 112 7.19 2.41 30.72
N SER A 113 6.88 1.18 30.35
CA SER A 113 5.74 0.39 30.86
C SER A 113 6.06 -0.45 32.10
N GLU A 114 7.29 -0.44 32.60
CA GLU A 114 7.63 -0.98 33.94
C GLU A 114 7.71 0.16 34.98
N PRO A 115 6.61 0.50 35.67
CA PRO A 115 6.69 0.93 37.06
C PRO A 115 6.66 -0.32 37.94
N GLY A 116 7.68 -0.48 38.77
CA GLY A 116 7.65 -1.46 39.86
C GLY A 116 6.56 -1.12 40.89
N SER A 117 6.20 -2.18 41.62
CA SER A 117 5.47 -2.26 42.90
C SER A 117 3.98 -1.91 42.93
N GLU A 118 3.21 -2.99 43.14
CA GLU A 118 2.15 -3.12 44.15
C GLU A 118 0.86 -2.33 43.94
N GLU A 119 -0.11 -2.97 43.28
CA GLU A 119 -1.42 -3.13 43.91
C GLU A 119 -2.06 -4.43 43.41
N THR A 120 -1.84 -5.51 44.16
CA THR A 120 -2.73 -6.66 44.12
C THR A 120 -4.11 -6.18 44.52
N VAL A 121 -5.00 -6.00 43.55
CA VAL A 121 -6.43 -6.02 43.82
C VAL A 121 -6.77 -7.47 44.13
N THR A 122 -6.74 -7.78 45.42
CA THR A 122 -7.38 -8.96 45.97
C THR A 122 -8.87 -8.83 45.68
N VAL A 123 -9.38 -9.66 44.76
CA VAL A 123 -10.80 -10.01 44.77
C VAL A 123 -10.95 -11.01 45.90
N ASP A 124 -11.49 -10.55 47.02
CA ASP A 124 -11.95 -11.43 48.09
C ASP A 124 -13.14 -12.25 47.57
N ASP A 125 -12.86 -13.46 47.10
CA ASP A 125 -13.88 -14.49 46.88
C ASP A 125 -14.00 -15.37 48.13
N ASP A 126 -14.88 -14.95 49.04
CA ASP A 126 -15.39 -15.80 50.10
C ASP A 126 -16.29 -16.91 49.51
N ALA A 127 -15.85 -18.15 49.76
CA ALA A 127 -16.65 -19.36 49.95
C ALA A 127 -17.66 -19.78 48.86
N ALA A 128 -17.33 -20.86 48.15
CA ALA A 128 -17.89 -22.20 48.40
C ALA A 128 -17.68 -23.08 47.16
N GLY A 129 -16.97 -24.20 47.34
CA GLY A 129 -16.55 -25.04 46.24
C GLY A 129 -17.67 -25.78 45.52
N VAL A 130 -17.41 -26.14 44.26
CA VAL A 130 -17.90 -27.39 43.67
C VAL A 130 -16.80 -28.00 42.80
N LYS A 131 -16.71 -29.31 42.99
CA LYS A 131 -15.85 -30.36 42.45
C LYS A 131 -15.61 -30.34 40.94
N GLU A 132 -14.43 -30.86 40.60
CA GLU A 132 -14.02 -31.34 39.28
C GLU A 132 -15.07 -32.28 38.67
N ALA A 133 -15.46 -32.00 37.42
CA ALA A 133 -16.00 -32.99 36.50
C ALA A 133 -15.47 -32.68 35.11
N LYS A 134 -14.80 -33.69 34.55
CA LYS A 134 -14.26 -33.79 33.21
C LYS A 134 -15.38 -34.35 32.34
N ASP A 135 -15.76 -33.65 31.27
CA ASP A 135 -16.44 -34.24 30.12
C ASP A 135 -16.11 -33.43 28.86
N GLU A 136 -15.62 -34.15 27.85
CA GLU A 136 -15.59 -33.72 26.44
C GLU A 136 -17.02 -33.51 25.93
N VAL A 137 -17.20 -32.66 24.91
CA VAL A 137 -17.96 -32.98 23.69
C VAL A 137 -17.87 -31.81 22.69
N ASP A 138 -17.58 -32.22 21.46
CA ASP A 138 -17.75 -31.59 20.16
C ASP A 138 -18.96 -30.66 19.96
N GLY A 139 -18.83 -29.77 18.98
CA GLY A 139 -19.90 -29.60 17.99
C GLY A 139 -20.49 -28.19 17.83
N ASP A 140 -20.24 -27.66 16.64
CA ASP A 140 -21.14 -26.88 15.78
C ASP A 140 -21.52 -25.41 16.06
N GLU A 141 -21.23 -24.63 15.01
CA GLU A 141 -22.00 -23.56 14.37
C GLU A 141 -22.64 -22.43 15.19
N ALA A 142 -22.23 -21.20 14.83
CA ALA A 142 -23.06 -20.10 14.31
C ALA A 142 -22.42 -18.77 14.74
N ALA A 143 -21.85 -18.03 13.78
CA ALA A 143 -22.50 -16.89 13.15
C ALA A 143 -22.47 -15.60 14.01
N VAL A 144 -21.93 -14.56 13.37
CA VAL A 144 -22.20 -13.12 13.51
C VAL A 144 -21.86 -12.43 14.84
N GLU A 145 -20.89 -11.50 14.80
CA GLU A 145 -21.23 -10.08 14.89
C GLU A 145 -20.06 -9.18 14.42
N GLU A 146 -20.29 -8.53 13.27
CA GLU A 146 -19.59 -7.35 12.81
C GLU A 146 -20.02 -6.17 13.71
N THR A 147 -19.09 -5.53 14.43
CA THR A 147 -19.34 -4.22 15.03
C THR A 147 -18.34 -3.20 14.50
N ALA A 148 -18.86 -2.40 13.57
CA ALA A 148 -18.25 -1.22 13.00
C ALA A 148 -17.98 -0.16 14.08
N VAL A 149 -16.79 0.45 14.04
CA VAL A 149 -16.53 1.72 14.71
C VAL A 149 -16.10 2.73 13.65
N ASN A 150 -17.07 3.54 13.21
CA ASN A 150 -16.81 4.74 12.42
C ASN A 150 -16.38 5.88 13.35
N ALA A 151 -15.26 6.53 13.03
CA ALA A 151 -14.85 7.81 13.62
C ALA A 151 -14.71 8.87 12.53
N ALA A 152 -15.16 10.07 12.89
CA ALA A 152 -15.34 11.30 12.10
C ALA A 152 -14.06 11.80 11.38
N ALA A 153 -14.18 12.40 10.17
CA ALA A 153 -14.11 13.85 9.84
C ALA A 153 -12.84 14.54 10.37
N GLU A 154 -12.05 15.34 9.64
CA GLU A 154 -12.25 16.45 8.68
C GLU A 154 -10.97 16.55 7.80
N ASP A 155 -10.88 17.14 6.59
CA ASP A 155 -10.87 18.58 6.25
C ASP A 155 -10.62 18.77 4.73
N ALA A 156 -10.98 19.95 4.23
CA ALA A 156 -11.10 20.48 2.87
C ALA A 156 -9.91 20.27 1.88
N THR A 157 -10.11 20.27 0.56
CA THR A 157 -10.32 21.50 -0.22
C THR A 157 -10.78 21.26 -1.67
N ALA A 158 -11.53 22.26 -2.14
CA ALA A 158 -12.31 22.30 -3.37
C ALA A 158 -11.54 22.72 -4.63
N GLY A 159 -12.03 22.28 -5.79
CA GLY A 159 -11.81 22.89 -7.11
C GLY A 159 -12.99 22.56 -8.02
N GLY A 160 -13.87 23.54 -8.26
CA GLY A 160 -15.16 23.36 -8.94
C GLY A 160 -15.16 23.70 -10.43
N ALA A 161 -16.15 23.14 -11.14
CA ALA A 161 -16.67 23.57 -12.44
C ALA A 161 -18.21 23.29 -12.45
N PRO A 162 -19.01 24.00 -13.28
CA PRO A 162 -20.35 24.43 -12.91
C PRO A 162 -21.46 23.41 -13.14
N ALA A 163 -22.55 23.63 -12.40
CA ALA A 163 -23.77 22.83 -12.35
C ALA A 163 -24.69 23.07 -13.55
N GLU A 164 -25.12 21.98 -14.20
CA GLU A 164 -26.37 21.94 -14.96
C GLU A 164 -27.14 20.63 -14.63
N ASP A 165 -28.41 20.81 -14.25
CA ASP A 165 -29.49 19.82 -14.09
C ASP A 165 -29.32 18.67 -13.07
N ALA A 166 -29.57 19.00 -11.79
CA ALA A 166 -29.78 18.03 -10.71
C ALA A 166 -31.13 17.31 -10.83
N ARG A 167 -31.17 16.21 -11.60
CA ARG A 167 -32.08 15.10 -11.32
C ARG A 167 -31.58 14.40 -10.04
N PRO A 168 -32.48 13.91 -9.15
CA PRO A 168 -32.04 13.13 -8.01
C PRO A 168 -31.33 11.87 -8.52
N VAL A 169 -30.00 11.81 -8.36
CA VAL A 169 -29.20 10.65 -8.73
C VAL A 169 -29.59 9.53 -7.76
N PRO A 170 -30.18 8.42 -8.24
CA PRO A 170 -30.44 7.27 -7.38
C PRO A 170 -29.10 6.80 -6.81
N SER A 171 -29.06 6.55 -5.50
CA SER A 171 -27.87 6.13 -4.74
C SER A 171 -26.95 5.25 -5.58
N ALA A 172 -25.76 5.81 -5.88
CA ALA A 172 -24.81 5.21 -6.79
C ALA A 172 -24.46 3.80 -6.33
N GLN A 173 -24.98 2.80 -7.04
CA GLN A 173 -24.53 1.43 -6.87
C GLN A 173 -23.11 1.34 -7.42
N VAL A 174 -22.26 0.58 -6.73
CA VAL A 174 -20.83 0.50 -7.00
C VAL A 174 -20.44 -0.97 -7.14
N GLN A 175 -19.61 -1.30 -8.13
CA GLN A 175 -19.09 -2.66 -8.33
C GLN A 175 -17.56 -2.67 -8.31
N VAL A 176 -16.98 -3.68 -7.66
CA VAL A 176 -15.53 -3.83 -7.53
C VAL A 176 -15.01 -4.77 -8.60
N CYS A 177 -13.96 -4.34 -9.31
CA CYS A 177 -13.29 -5.17 -10.29
C CYS A 177 -12.68 -6.41 -9.62
N ARG A 178 -13.04 -7.62 -10.09
CA ARG A 178 -12.51 -8.89 -9.54
C ARG A 178 -11.02 -9.12 -9.86
N ILE A 179 -10.43 -8.37 -10.81
CA ILE A 179 -9.03 -8.50 -11.24
C ILE A 179 -8.11 -7.53 -10.49
N CYS A 180 -8.38 -6.23 -10.53
CA CYS A 180 -7.50 -5.21 -9.94
C CYS A 180 -8.08 -4.52 -8.70
N ARG A 181 -9.28 -4.90 -8.26
CA ARG A 181 -10.01 -4.34 -7.11
C ARG A 181 -10.36 -2.85 -7.20
N THR A 182 -10.18 -2.22 -8.36
CA THR A 182 -10.68 -0.86 -8.60
C THR A 182 -12.19 -0.82 -8.46
N VAL A 183 -12.67 0.21 -7.79
CA VAL A 183 -14.07 0.52 -7.57
C VAL A 183 -14.62 1.22 -8.81
N ASN A 184 -15.72 0.73 -9.39
CA ASN A 184 -16.33 1.28 -10.59
C ASN A 184 -17.82 1.57 -10.36
N GLU A 185 -18.39 2.46 -11.17
CA GLU A 185 -19.84 2.68 -11.23
C GLU A 185 -20.58 1.37 -11.59
N ALA A 186 -21.77 1.14 -11.04
CA ALA A 186 -22.56 -0.06 -11.33
C ALA A 186 -22.87 -0.25 -12.83
N SER A 187 -22.96 0.82 -13.60
CA SER A 187 -23.19 0.76 -15.05
C SER A 187 -21.91 0.61 -15.89
N ALA A 188 -20.73 0.61 -15.27
CA ALA A 188 -19.47 0.46 -15.99
C ALA A 188 -19.41 -0.88 -16.72
N ARG A 189 -19.16 -0.84 -18.04
CA ARG A 189 -19.05 -2.05 -18.88
C ARG A 189 -17.67 -2.70 -18.75
N PHE A 190 -16.65 -1.88 -18.53
CA PHE A 190 -15.25 -2.25 -18.35
C PHE A 190 -14.69 -1.57 -17.10
N CYS A 191 -13.69 -2.18 -16.49
CA CYS A 191 -12.96 -1.56 -15.38
C CYS A 191 -12.16 -0.36 -15.88
N ILE A 192 -12.25 0.77 -15.17
CA ILE A 192 -11.55 2.00 -15.52
C ILE A 192 -10.03 1.89 -15.41
N GLU A 193 -9.51 0.99 -14.56
CA GLU A 193 -8.07 0.85 -14.33
C GLU A 193 -7.45 -0.27 -15.16
N CYS A 194 -8.08 -1.46 -15.20
CA CYS A 194 -7.49 -2.65 -15.84
C CYS A 194 -8.18 -3.09 -17.14
N GLY A 195 -9.27 -2.44 -17.55
CA GLY A 195 -9.96 -2.70 -18.83
C GLY A 195 -10.78 -3.99 -18.92
N VAL A 196 -10.84 -4.83 -17.87
CA VAL A 196 -11.62 -6.09 -17.92
C VAL A 196 -13.12 -5.81 -17.97
N SER A 197 -13.89 -6.62 -18.71
CA SER A 197 -15.35 -6.50 -18.75
C SER A 197 -15.96 -6.83 -17.39
N LEU A 198 -16.78 -5.93 -16.84
CA LEU A 198 -17.46 -6.12 -15.56
C LEU A 198 -18.83 -6.79 -15.72
N LYS A 199 -19.39 -6.77 -16.93
CA LYS A 199 -20.66 -7.43 -17.23
C LYS A 199 -20.47 -8.93 -17.35
N THR A 200 -21.27 -9.70 -16.60
CA THR A 200 -21.40 -11.15 -16.75
C THR A 200 -22.66 -11.53 -17.54
N ILE A 201 -22.58 -12.67 -18.23
CA ILE A 201 -23.69 -13.37 -18.90
C ILE A 201 -23.83 -14.77 -18.28
N THR A 202 -25.05 -15.21 -18.04
CA THR A 202 -25.33 -16.54 -17.50
C THR A 202 -25.59 -17.52 -18.64
N CYS A 203 -24.97 -18.68 -18.59
CA CYS A 203 -25.16 -19.72 -19.60
C CYS A 203 -26.56 -20.35 -19.48
N ALA A 204 -27.34 -20.33 -20.57
CA ALA A 204 -28.67 -20.96 -20.60
C ALA A 204 -28.63 -22.50 -20.49
N GLY A 205 -27.50 -23.14 -20.82
CA GLY A 205 -27.36 -24.60 -20.80
C GLY A 205 -26.99 -25.18 -19.43
N CYS A 206 -26.17 -24.48 -18.64
CA CYS A 206 -25.67 -25.00 -17.36
C CYS A 206 -25.73 -24.02 -16.18
N GLY A 207 -26.15 -22.77 -16.40
CA GLY A 207 -26.26 -21.75 -15.34
C GLY A 207 -24.94 -21.06 -14.96
N ALA A 208 -23.81 -21.41 -15.57
CA ALA A 208 -22.52 -20.79 -15.24
C ALA A 208 -22.49 -19.28 -15.57
N GLU A 209 -21.90 -18.47 -14.68
CA GLU A 209 -21.56 -17.08 -14.97
C GLU A 209 -20.30 -17.01 -15.85
N ASN A 210 -20.38 -16.24 -16.93
CA ASN A 210 -19.30 -16.03 -17.89
C ASN A 210 -19.11 -14.53 -18.15
N PRO A 211 -17.92 -14.04 -18.53
CA PRO A 211 -17.76 -12.64 -18.94
C PRO A 211 -18.58 -12.36 -20.21
N ALA A 212 -19.09 -11.15 -20.37
CA ALA A 212 -19.95 -10.79 -21.51
C ALA A 212 -19.28 -10.93 -22.89
N SER A 213 -17.95 -11.00 -22.95
CA SER A 213 -17.18 -11.25 -24.17
C SER A 213 -16.98 -12.73 -24.50
N ALA A 214 -17.39 -13.67 -23.62
CA ALA A 214 -17.20 -15.10 -23.84
C ALA A 214 -18.07 -15.60 -25.00
N ARG A 215 -17.43 -16.20 -26.03
CA ARG A 215 -18.13 -16.85 -27.17
C ARG A 215 -18.75 -18.19 -26.80
N PHE A 216 -18.08 -18.92 -25.90
CA PHE A 216 -18.49 -20.22 -25.39
C PHE A 216 -18.46 -20.22 -23.86
N CYS A 217 -19.33 -21.03 -23.26
CA CYS A 217 -19.37 -21.24 -21.83
C CYS A 217 -18.14 -22.02 -21.36
N ALA A 218 -17.43 -21.51 -20.35
CA ALA A 218 -16.25 -22.18 -19.80
C ALA A 218 -16.57 -23.50 -19.07
N GLN A 219 -17.83 -23.73 -18.68
CA GLN A 219 -18.25 -24.92 -17.94
C GLN A 219 -18.82 -26.03 -18.84
N CYS A 220 -19.70 -25.68 -19.80
CA CYS A 220 -20.37 -26.69 -20.63
C CYS A 220 -20.07 -26.59 -22.14
N GLY A 221 -19.29 -25.60 -22.58
CA GLY A 221 -18.95 -25.38 -23.99
C GLY A 221 -20.10 -24.82 -24.85
N GLY A 222 -21.28 -24.56 -24.27
CA GLY A 222 -22.42 -23.99 -24.99
C GLY A 222 -22.14 -22.58 -25.53
N LYS A 223 -22.68 -22.25 -26.72
CA LYS A 223 -22.53 -20.93 -27.35
C LYS A 223 -23.27 -19.84 -26.55
N LEU A 224 -22.62 -18.70 -26.33
CA LEU A 224 -23.17 -17.56 -25.57
C LEU A 224 -23.48 -16.33 -26.44
N ILE A 225 -22.66 -16.05 -27.46
CA ILE A 225 -22.82 -14.96 -28.45
C ILE A 225 -22.62 -15.47 -29.88
#